data_AF-A0A3R6DBR7-F1
#
_entry.id   AF-A0A3R6DBR7-F1
#
_cell.length_a   1.000
_cell.length_b   1.000
_cell.length_c   1.000
_cell.angle_alpha   90.00
_cell.angle_beta   90.00
_cell.angle_gamma   90.00
#
_symmetry.space_group_name_H-M   'P 1'
#
loop_
_entity.id
_entity.type
_entity.pdbx_description
1 polymer ?
#
loop_
_entity_poly.entity_id
_entity_poly.type
_entity_poly.pdbx_seq_one_letter_code
_entity_poly.pdbx_strand_id
1 'polypeptide(L)'
;MKKYLDNVRRIAPLIHNITNYVTANDVANVLLACGASPIMADEEAEAEEITAQCMGLNLNLGTPNQKKIQTMLKAGKMANKRKHVVVLDPVGVGAGSFRRQAAEQLLKEIHFDAVRGNISEIRVLASLCESEENSGKGVDADNTDRVTEENLAQNIAAAKMLSQQLKTIIVITGAIDLVTDGSKCYVIKNGNPQMSRITGAGCQLSGILTAFLAANPEDKLQAAAAAVCMMGYAGELAAEKSGQSGSGTYRVSLMDAVSCMDGDMLERGARYEIR
;
A
#
# COMPACT_ATOMS: atom_id res chain seq x y z
N MET A 1 -1.83 4.15 17.76
CA MET A 1 -1.58 3.07 16.79
C MET A 1 -2.14 1.70 17.24
N LYS A 2 -2.05 1.34 18.52
CA LYS A 2 -2.50 0.08 19.14
C LYS A 2 -3.84 -0.43 18.62
N LYS A 3 -4.89 0.41 18.74
CA LYS A 3 -6.27 0.01 18.41
C LYS A 3 -6.43 -0.55 16.99
N TYR A 4 -5.64 -0.08 16.03
CA TYR A 4 -5.78 -0.49 14.63
C TYR A 4 -5.25 -1.91 14.39
N LEU A 5 -4.11 -2.25 14.98
CA LEU A 5 -3.55 -3.60 14.93
C LEU A 5 -4.42 -4.58 15.74
N ASP A 6 -4.88 -4.18 16.93
CA ASP A 6 -5.77 -5.00 17.74
C ASP A 6 -7.07 -5.32 17.00
N ASN A 7 -7.63 -4.35 16.25
CA ASN A 7 -8.78 -4.59 15.39
C ASN A 7 -8.51 -5.57 14.26
N VAL A 8 -7.34 -5.48 13.59
CA VAL A 8 -6.96 -6.46 12.55
C VAL A 8 -6.96 -7.87 13.11
N ARG A 9 -6.31 -8.09 14.26
CA ARG A 9 -6.24 -9.41 14.89
C ARG A 9 -7.57 -9.92 15.42
N ARG A 10 -8.41 -9.02 15.94
CA ARG A 10 -9.75 -9.37 16.44
C ARG A 10 -10.72 -9.72 15.33
N ILE A 11 -10.70 -8.98 14.23
CA ILE A 11 -11.61 -9.14 13.10
C ILE A 11 -11.11 -10.25 12.16
N ALA A 12 -9.80 -10.41 12.03
CA ALA A 12 -9.13 -11.30 11.09
C ALA A 12 -9.68 -11.16 9.66
N PRO A 13 -9.61 -9.95 9.05
CA PRO A 13 -10.32 -9.67 7.82
C PRO A 13 -9.81 -10.56 6.67
N LEU A 14 -10.75 -11.09 5.88
CA LEU A 14 -10.44 -11.84 4.66
C LEU A 14 -10.06 -10.86 3.54
N ILE A 15 -8.82 -10.92 3.07
CA ILE A 15 -8.25 -10.03 2.07
C ILE A 15 -7.99 -10.79 0.77
N HIS A 16 -8.69 -10.38 -0.28
CA HIS A 16 -8.43 -10.86 -1.63
C HIS A 16 -7.20 -10.17 -2.22
N ASN A 17 -6.23 -10.94 -2.69
CA ASN A 17 -5.00 -10.41 -3.27
C ASN A 17 -4.87 -10.88 -4.72
N ILE A 18 -4.97 -9.94 -5.66
CA ILE A 18 -4.60 -10.15 -7.06
C ILE A 18 -3.24 -9.47 -7.24
N THR A 19 -2.18 -10.24 -6.95
CA THR A 19 -0.81 -9.74 -6.92
C THR A 19 0.11 -10.43 -7.92
N ASN A 20 1.38 -10.04 -7.90
CA ASN A 20 2.42 -10.60 -8.74
C ASN A 20 2.92 -11.95 -8.21
N TYR A 21 3.28 -12.86 -9.12
CA TYR A 21 3.74 -14.20 -8.72
C TYR A 21 5.08 -14.20 -7.97
N VAL A 22 5.87 -13.12 -8.10
CA VAL A 22 7.18 -12.98 -7.43
C VAL A 22 7.02 -12.86 -5.92
N THR A 23 5.91 -12.29 -5.44
CA THR A 23 5.73 -11.91 -4.03
C THR A 23 4.46 -12.50 -3.40
N ALA A 24 3.64 -13.24 -4.16
CA ALA A 24 2.38 -13.80 -3.69
C ALA A 24 2.53 -14.57 -2.37
N ASN A 25 3.53 -15.46 -2.26
CA ASN A 25 3.76 -16.21 -1.03
C ASN A 25 4.09 -15.29 0.17
N ASP A 26 4.90 -14.26 -0.04
CA ASP A 26 5.27 -13.31 1.02
C ASP A 26 4.10 -12.44 1.46
N VAL A 27 3.27 -11.99 0.51
CA VAL A 27 2.05 -11.24 0.82
C VAL A 27 1.06 -12.11 1.62
N ALA A 28 0.91 -13.39 1.27
CA ALA A 28 0.07 -14.29 2.06
C ALA A 28 0.62 -14.47 3.49
N ASN A 29 1.91 -14.75 3.62
CA ASN A 29 2.52 -14.97 4.93
C ASN A 29 2.50 -13.71 5.81
N VAL A 30 2.69 -12.53 5.25
CA VAL A 30 2.66 -11.29 6.04
C VAL A 30 1.25 -10.94 6.51
N LEU A 31 0.22 -11.26 5.72
CA LEU A 31 -1.17 -11.12 6.11
C LEU A 31 -1.51 -12.06 7.27
N LEU A 32 -1.06 -13.31 7.21
CA LEU A 32 -1.19 -14.24 8.33
C LEU A 32 -0.43 -13.73 9.56
N ALA A 33 0.79 -13.21 9.40
CA ALA A 33 1.60 -12.68 10.48
C ALA A 33 0.92 -11.47 11.17
N CYS A 34 0.30 -10.55 10.43
CA CYS A 34 -0.41 -9.43 11.05
C CYS A 34 -1.79 -9.81 11.63
N GLY A 35 -2.25 -11.05 11.42
CA GLY A 35 -3.50 -11.59 11.94
C GLY A 35 -4.70 -11.49 11.01
N ALA A 36 -4.49 -11.17 9.73
CA ALA A 36 -5.50 -11.20 8.69
C ALA A 36 -5.58 -12.59 8.01
N SER A 37 -6.56 -12.77 7.14
CA SER A 37 -6.72 -14.00 6.35
C SER A 37 -6.51 -13.69 4.85
N PRO A 38 -5.48 -14.25 4.19
CA PRO A 38 -5.26 -14.02 2.77
C PRO A 38 -6.03 -15.01 1.88
N ILE A 39 -6.52 -14.54 0.74
CA ILE A 39 -6.89 -15.40 -0.40
C ILE A 39 -6.24 -14.88 -1.69
N MET A 40 -5.65 -15.80 -2.45
CA MET A 40 -4.84 -15.54 -3.64
C MET A 40 -5.52 -16.14 -4.89
N ALA A 41 -6.68 -15.63 -5.26
CA ALA A 41 -7.42 -16.09 -6.45
C ALA A 41 -7.20 -15.09 -7.60
N ASP A 42 -6.62 -15.53 -8.72
CA ASP A 42 -6.41 -14.67 -9.89
C ASP A 42 -7.02 -15.24 -11.18
N GLU A 43 -7.99 -16.15 -11.04
CA GLU A 43 -8.81 -16.66 -12.12
C GLU A 43 -10.07 -15.80 -12.35
N GLU A 44 -10.30 -15.44 -13.61
CA GLU A 44 -11.34 -14.48 -14.00
C GLU A 44 -12.75 -15.02 -13.72
N ALA A 45 -12.92 -16.35 -13.81
CA ALA A 45 -14.19 -17.03 -13.65
C ALA A 45 -14.75 -16.97 -12.22
N GLU A 46 -13.87 -16.92 -11.20
CA GLU A 46 -14.27 -16.91 -9.78
C GLU A 46 -14.01 -15.56 -9.09
N ALA A 47 -13.36 -14.61 -9.78
CA ALA A 47 -12.90 -13.34 -9.20
C ALA A 47 -14.02 -12.56 -8.48
N GLU A 48 -15.21 -12.49 -9.05
CA GLU A 48 -16.36 -11.80 -8.44
C GLU A 48 -16.89 -12.55 -7.21
N GLU A 49 -17.01 -13.87 -7.31
CA GLU A 49 -17.52 -14.72 -6.23
C GLU A 49 -16.62 -14.66 -5.00
N ILE A 50 -15.30 -14.79 -5.21
CA ILE A 50 -14.30 -14.67 -4.15
C ILE A 50 -14.32 -13.27 -3.54
N THR A 51 -14.29 -12.23 -4.38
CA THR A 51 -14.26 -10.84 -3.89
C THR A 51 -15.51 -10.51 -3.07
N ALA A 52 -16.69 -11.03 -3.45
CA ALA A 52 -17.93 -10.76 -2.73
C ALA A 52 -17.92 -11.27 -1.28
N GLN A 53 -17.12 -12.30 -0.97
CA GLN A 53 -16.98 -12.89 0.36
C GLN A 53 -15.88 -12.25 1.21
N CYS A 54 -15.03 -11.42 0.61
CA CYS A 54 -13.91 -10.77 1.29
C CYS A 54 -14.33 -9.47 2.00
N MET A 55 -13.43 -8.87 2.77
CA MET A 55 -13.60 -7.54 3.37
C MET A 55 -12.78 -6.46 2.66
N GLY A 56 -11.75 -6.88 1.91
CA GLY A 56 -10.92 -5.99 1.13
C GLY A 56 -10.25 -6.68 -0.05
N LEU A 57 -9.78 -5.88 -1.00
CA LEU A 57 -9.13 -6.27 -2.24
C LEU A 57 -7.83 -5.49 -2.42
N ASN A 58 -6.73 -6.21 -2.58
CA ASN A 58 -5.41 -5.68 -2.91
C ASN A 58 -5.10 -5.98 -4.38
N LEU A 59 -5.01 -4.93 -5.21
CA LEU A 59 -4.67 -5.01 -6.62
C LEU A 59 -3.24 -4.54 -6.84
N ASN A 60 -2.35 -5.42 -7.28
CA ASN A 60 -0.94 -5.09 -7.51
C ASN A 60 -0.56 -5.32 -8.96
N LEU A 61 -0.09 -4.27 -9.64
CA LEU A 61 0.27 -4.28 -11.06
C LEU A 61 1.64 -4.91 -11.35
N GLY A 62 2.29 -5.57 -10.40
CA GLY A 62 3.50 -6.34 -10.65
C GLY A 62 3.21 -7.52 -11.59
N THR A 63 4.17 -7.85 -12.46
CA THR A 63 4.03 -8.91 -13.50
C THR A 63 2.65 -8.96 -14.20
N PRO A 64 2.13 -7.83 -14.72
CA PRO A 64 0.78 -7.77 -15.24
C PRO A 64 0.69 -8.48 -16.59
N ASN A 65 -0.49 -8.99 -16.89
CA ASN A 65 -0.85 -9.53 -18.20
C ASN A 65 -2.32 -9.24 -18.50
N GLN A 66 -2.74 -9.43 -19.74
CA GLN A 66 -4.10 -9.07 -20.18
C GLN A 66 -5.20 -9.77 -19.36
N LYS A 67 -5.07 -11.09 -19.13
CA LYS A 67 -6.04 -11.87 -18.35
C LYS A 67 -6.15 -11.39 -16.90
N LYS A 68 -5.00 -11.08 -16.28
CA LYS A 68 -4.92 -10.55 -14.92
C LYS A 68 -5.60 -9.19 -14.81
N ILE A 69 -5.44 -8.30 -15.79
CA ILE A 69 -6.14 -7.00 -15.80
C ILE A 69 -7.67 -7.17 -15.88
N GLN A 70 -8.18 -8.10 -16.69
CA GLN A 70 -9.62 -8.40 -16.73
C GLN A 70 -10.13 -8.93 -15.39
N THR A 71 -9.36 -9.79 -14.75
CA THR A 71 -9.65 -10.31 -13.40
C THR A 71 -9.70 -9.18 -12.37
N MET A 72 -8.71 -8.27 -12.39
CA MET A 72 -8.67 -7.08 -11.54
C MET A 72 -9.90 -6.18 -11.73
N LEU A 73 -10.35 -5.98 -12.97
CA LEU A 73 -11.54 -5.18 -13.28
C LEU A 73 -12.81 -5.79 -12.70
N LYS A 74 -13.02 -7.09 -12.88
CA LYS A 74 -14.18 -7.80 -12.31
C LYS A 74 -14.18 -7.77 -10.78
N ALA A 75 -13.04 -8.11 -10.17
CA ALA A 75 -12.88 -8.06 -8.72
C ALA A 75 -13.11 -6.63 -8.18
N GLY A 76 -12.47 -5.62 -8.77
CA GLY A 76 -12.60 -4.22 -8.34
C GLY A 76 -14.03 -3.70 -8.42
N LYS A 77 -14.75 -3.96 -9.52
CA LYS A 77 -16.17 -3.59 -9.67
C LYS A 77 -17.04 -4.28 -8.62
N MET A 78 -16.78 -5.56 -8.35
CA MET A 78 -17.50 -6.29 -7.30
C MET A 78 -17.21 -5.73 -5.90
N ALA A 79 -15.94 -5.43 -5.59
CA ALA A 79 -15.56 -4.82 -4.31
C ALA A 79 -16.26 -3.47 -4.11
N ASN A 80 -16.27 -2.59 -5.12
CA ASN A 80 -17.01 -1.33 -5.08
C ASN A 80 -18.51 -1.53 -4.88
N LYS A 81 -19.14 -2.48 -5.60
CA LYS A 81 -20.56 -2.82 -5.43
C LYS A 81 -20.89 -3.26 -4.01
N ARG A 82 -19.96 -3.97 -3.35
CA ARG A 82 -20.10 -4.43 -1.96
C ARG A 82 -19.62 -3.44 -0.91
N LYS A 83 -19.03 -2.31 -1.34
CA LYS A 83 -18.35 -1.33 -0.47
C LYS A 83 -17.18 -1.94 0.32
N HIS A 84 -16.54 -2.96 -0.24
CA HIS A 84 -15.32 -3.53 0.30
C HIS A 84 -14.14 -2.60 0.01
N VAL A 85 -13.15 -2.63 0.89
CA VAL A 85 -11.95 -1.81 0.73
C VAL A 85 -11.19 -2.22 -0.52
N VAL A 86 -10.70 -1.27 -1.32
CA VAL A 86 -9.83 -1.54 -2.47
C VAL A 86 -8.54 -0.74 -2.39
N VAL A 87 -7.40 -1.43 -2.50
CA VAL A 87 -6.06 -0.83 -2.54
C VAL A 87 -5.39 -1.10 -3.88
N LEU A 88 -4.78 -0.07 -4.47
CA LEU A 88 -3.94 -0.19 -5.66
C LEU A 88 -2.45 -0.06 -5.31
N ASP A 89 -1.65 -1.00 -5.79
CA ASP A 89 -0.20 -0.94 -5.83
C ASP A 89 0.28 -0.91 -7.30
N PRO A 90 0.56 0.28 -7.86
CA PRO A 90 0.83 0.49 -9.28
C PRO A 90 2.28 0.13 -9.65
N VAL A 91 2.78 -1.01 -9.18
CA VAL A 91 4.19 -1.41 -9.29
C VAL A 91 4.73 -1.20 -10.70
N GLY A 92 5.77 -0.39 -10.79
CA GLY A 92 6.48 -0.11 -12.04
C GLY A 92 5.63 0.58 -13.10
N VAL A 93 4.57 1.31 -12.75
CA VAL A 93 3.71 2.01 -13.72
C VAL A 93 4.50 2.91 -14.69
N GLY A 94 5.61 3.51 -14.25
CA GLY A 94 6.51 4.28 -15.11
C GLY A 94 7.30 3.46 -16.15
N ALA A 95 7.47 2.15 -15.94
CA ALA A 95 8.40 1.32 -16.71
C ALA A 95 7.93 0.96 -18.14
N GLY A 96 6.64 1.08 -18.46
CA GLY A 96 6.14 0.75 -19.79
C GLY A 96 4.69 1.16 -20.03
N SER A 97 4.35 1.39 -21.30
CA SER A 97 3.00 1.84 -21.71
C SER A 97 1.89 0.89 -21.29
N PHE A 98 2.13 -0.43 -21.35
CA PHE A 98 1.15 -1.43 -20.92
C PHE A 98 0.72 -1.26 -19.46
N ARG A 99 1.68 -0.97 -18.55
CA ARG A 99 1.37 -0.74 -17.14
C ARG A 99 0.61 0.56 -16.92
N ARG A 100 0.96 1.62 -17.65
CA ARG A 100 0.24 2.91 -17.61
C ARG A 100 -1.20 2.76 -18.05
N GLN A 101 -1.43 2.11 -19.20
CA GLN A 101 -2.78 1.85 -19.72
C GLN A 101 -3.61 1.01 -18.76
N ALA A 102 -3.00 -0.01 -18.14
CA ALA A 102 -3.66 -0.82 -17.12
C ALA A 102 -4.05 0.03 -15.88
N ALA A 103 -3.14 0.85 -15.37
CA ALA A 103 -3.41 1.73 -14.24
C ALA A 103 -4.51 2.76 -14.55
N GLU A 104 -4.45 3.40 -15.72
CA GLU A 104 -5.45 4.34 -16.21
C GLU A 104 -6.84 3.68 -16.31
N GLN A 105 -6.91 2.48 -16.91
CA GLN A 105 -8.16 1.74 -17.01
C GLN A 105 -8.73 1.39 -15.63
N LEU A 106 -7.90 0.90 -14.71
CA LEU A 106 -8.34 0.57 -13.35
C LEU A 106 -8.83 1.82 -12.61
N LEU A 107 -8.10 2.93 -12.65
CA LEU A 107 -8.49 4.19 -11.99
C LEU A 107 -9.79 4.78 -12.56
N LYS A 108 -10.08 4.54 -13.84
CA LYS A 108 -11.33 4.98 -14.48
C LYS A 108 -12.53 4.13 -14.07
N GLU A 109 -12.34 2.84 -13.87
CA GLU A 109 -13.43 1.88 -13.68
C GLU A 109 -13.66 1.47 -12.20
N ILE A 110 -12.70 1.75 -11.33
CA ILE A 110 -12.71 1.32 -9.92
C ILE A 110 -12.37 2.50 -9.02
N HIS A 111 -13.18 2.70 -7.98
CA HIS A 111 -12.85 3.56 -6.85
C HIS A 111 -11.92 2.84 -5.88
N PHE A 112 -10.79 3.46 -5.56
CA PHE A 112 -9.81 2.95 -4.60
C PHE A 112 -9.92 3.70 -3.27
N ASP A 113 -9.87 2.97 -2.17
CA ASP A 113 -9.77 3.55 -0.82
C ASP A 113 -8.36 4.04 -0.52
N ALA A 114 -7.34 3.35 -1.07
CA ALA A 114 -5.97 3.82 -1.02
C ALA A 114 -5.18 3.44 -2.28
N VAL A 115 -4.19 4.27 -2.60
CA VAL A 115 -3.16 3.98 -3.60
C VAL A 115 -1.81 4.10 -2.93
N ARG A 116 -1.00 3.03 -3.01
CA ARG A 116 0.33 2.95 -2.39
C ARG A 116 1.40 2.74 -3.44
N GLY A 117 2.41 3.61 -3.46
CA GLY A 117 3.55 3.49 -4.37
C GLY A 117 4.75 4.28 -3.87
N ASN A 118 5.88 4.17 -4.56
CA ASN A 118 6.98 5.10 -4.34
C ASN A 118 6.70 6.46 -5.03
N ILE A 119 7.54 7.46 -4.78
CA ILE A 119 7.31 8.82 -5.32
C ILE A 119 7.34 8.89 -6.86
N SER A 120 8.10 8.04 -7.56
CA SER A 120 8.10 8.05 -9.02
C SER A 120 6.84 7.40 -9.60
N GLU A 121 6.35 6.32 -9.00
CA GLU A 121 5.08 5.69 -9.37
C GLU A 121 3.89 6.61 -9.13
N ILE A 122 3.85 7.30 -7.98
CA ILE A 122 2.77 8.23 -7.62
C ILE A 122 2.77 9.47 -8.54
N ARG A 123 3.95 9.99 -8.91
CA ARG A 123 4.05 11.07 -9.92
C ARG A 123 3.50 10.65 -11.28
N VAL A 124 3.82 9.43 -11.73
CA VAL A 124 3.26 8.91 -13.00
C VAL A 124 1.75 8.77 -12.89
N LEU A 125 1.21 8.25 -11.78
CA LEU A 125 -0.25 8.20 -11.60
C LEU A 125 -0.88 9.60 -11.60
N ALA A 126 -0.25 10.58 -10.97
CA ALA A 126 -0.73 11.96 -11.00
C ALA A 126 -0.84 12.48 -12.45
N SER A 127 0.19 12.26 -13.27
CA SER A 127 0.15 12.67 -14.69
C SER A 127 -0.92 11.97 -15.53
N LEU A 128 -1.31 10.75 -15.17
CA LEU A 128 -2.42 10.05 -15.85
C LEU A 128 -3.79 10.64 -15.48
N CYS A 129 -3.85 11.39 -14.38
CA CYS A 129 -5.08 11.99 -13.88
C CYS A 129 -5.21 13.46 -14.31
N GLU A 130 -4.14 14.10 -14.79
CA GLU A 130 -4.17 15.49 -15.26
C GLU A 130 -5.15 15.66 -16.44
N SER A 131 -6.10 16.58 -16.30
CA SER A 131 -6.92 17.06 -17.42
C SER A 131 -6.19 18.18 -18.17
N GLU A 132 -6.53 18.42 -19.44
CA GLU A 132 -5.95 19.48 -20.26
C GLU A 132 -6.01 20.87 -19.58
N GLU A 133 -7.03 21.13 -18.73
CA GLU A 133 -7.20 22.37 -17.95
C GLU A 133 -6.19 22.54 -16.79
N ASN A 134 -5.56 21.45 -16.32
CA ASN A 134 -4.60 21.44 -15.21
C ASN A 134 -3.14 21.21 -15.67
N SER A 135 -2.90 21.13 -16.97
CA SER A 135 -1.62 20.78 -17.63
C SER A 135 -0.45 21.76 -17.40
N GLY A 136 -0.57 22.72 -16.49
CA GLY A 136 0.45 23.73 -16.21
C GLY A 136 0.59 24.15 -14.74
N LYS A 137 -0.04 23.45 -13.80
CA LYS A 137 0.02 23.80 -12.36
C LYS A 137 0.76 22.79 -11.46
N GLY A 138 1.16 21.62 -11.98
CA GLY A 138 1.39 20.45 -11.13
C GLY A 138 2.78 19.84 -11.03
N VAL A 139 3.69 20.00 -12.00
CA VAL A 139 4.86 19.08 -12.09
C VAL A 139 6.18 19.76 -12.48
N ASP A 140 6.47 20.93 -11.92
CA ASP A 140 7.87 21.37 -11.75
C ASP A 140 8.40 20.83 -10.40
N ALA A 141 8.16 19.54 -10.14
CA ALA A 141 8.80 18.86 -9.04
C ALA A 141 10.21 18.48 -9.50
N ASP A 142 11.23 19.05 -8.84
CA ASP A 142 12.62 18.62 -8.97
C ASP A 142 12.67 17.10 -9.13
N ASN A 143 13.44 16.62 -10.13
CA ASN A 143 13.58 15.23 -10.56
C ASN A 143 14.20 14.29 -9.48
N THR A 144 14.09 14.65 -8.21
CA THR A 144 14.48 13.82 -7.08
C THR A 144 13.50 12.66 -6.90
N ASP A 145 13.99 11.44 -7.05
CA ASP A 145 13.22 10.20 -6.84
C ASP A 145 13.03 9.83 -5.36
N ARG A 146 13.13 10.81 -4.46
CA ARG A 146 13.13 10.60 -3.01
C ARG A 146 12.49 11.77 -2.27
N VAL A 147 11.72 11.46 -1.24
CA VAL A 147 11.26 12.43 -0.25
C VAL A 147 12.40 12.68 0.75
N THR A 148 12.74 13.95 0.96
CA THR A 148 13.74 14.47 1.88
C THR A 148 13.10 15.56 2.75
N GLU A 149 13.78 16.02 3.80
CA GLU A 149 13.29 17.14 4.61
C GLU A 149 13.17 18.44 3.78
N GLU A 150 14.06 18.63 2.81
CA GLU A 150 14.09 19.84 1.96
C GLU A 150 12.89 19.93 1.02
N ASN A 151 12.47 18.80 0.44
CA ASN A 151 11.35 18.74 -0.49
C ASN A 151 10.04 18.24 0.17
N LEU A 152 10.02 18.10 1.50
CA LEU A 152 8.91 17.50 2.25
C LEU A 152 7.59 18.25 2.03
N ALA A 153 7.60 19.57 2.16
CA ALA A 153 6.41 20.40 2.02
C ALA A 153 5.78 20.30 0.62
N GLN A 154 6.62 20.29 -0.42
CA GLN A 154 6.17 20.15 -1.81
C GLN A 154 5.54 18.76 -2.05
N ASN A 155 6.20 17.70 -1.58
CA ASN A 155 5.67 16.34 -1.72
C ASN A 155 4.35 16.14 -0.95
N ILE A 156 4.21 16.73 0.24
CA ILE A 156 2.94 16.72 0.99
C ILE A 156 1.84 17.44 0.21
N ALA A 157 2.13 18.61 -0.36
CA ALA A 157 1.15 19.36 -1.15
C ALA A 157 0.70 18.57 -2.39
N ALA A 158 1.65 18.01 -3.14
CA ALA A 158 1.34 17.18 -4.32
C ALA A 158 0.52 15.93 -3.95
N ALA A 159 0.89 15.24 -2.86
CA ALA A 159 0.14 14.08 -2.38
C ALA A 159 -1.29 14.45 -1.92
N LYS A 160 -1.45 15.59 -1.22
CA LYS A 160 -2.78 16.09 -0.83
C LYS A 160 -3.64 16.41 -2.05
N MET A 161 -3.07 17.06 -3.07
CA MET A 161 -3.79 17.37 -4.31
C MET A 161 -4.26 16.11 -5.03
N LEU A 162 -3.38 15.13 -5.23
CA LEU A 162 -3.74 13.87 -5.88
C LEU A 162 -4.81 13.12 -5.08
N SER A 163 -4.68 13.09 -3.76
CA SER A 163 -5.66 12.47 -2.86
C SER A 163 -7.05 13.10 -2.99
N GLN A 164 -7.14 14.44 -3.03
CA GLN A 164 -8.40 15.16 -3.24
C GLN A 164 -9.01 14.88 -4.60
N GLN A 165 -8.18 14.85 -5.65
CA GLN A 165 -8.62 14.59 -7.02
C GLN A 165 -9.21 13.19 -7.19
N LEU A 166 -8.53 12.17 -6.63
CA LEU A 166 -8.96 10.77 -6.71
C LEU A 166 -9.94 10.36 -5.61
N LYS A 167 -10.15 11.22 -4.59
CA LYS A 167 -10.91 10.90 -3.36
C LYS A 167 -10.41 9.61 -2.68
N THR A 168 -9.09 9.44 -2.67
CA THR A 168 -8.42 8.22 -2.21
C THR A 168 -7.29 8.56 -1.24
N ILE A 169 -6.97 7.67 -0.30
CA ILE A 169 -5.77 7.85 0.54
C ILE A 169 -4.52 7.61 -0.31
N ILE A 170 -3.59 8.55 -0.31
CA ILE A 170 -2.30 8.39 -0.99
C ILE A 170 -1.24 8.01 0.02
N VAL A 171 -0.58 6.87 -0.24
CA VAL A 171 0.56 6.37 0.54
C VAL A 171 1.82 6.42 -0.34
N ILE A 172 2.71 7.35 -0.05
CA ILE A 172 4.01 7.46 -0.71
C ILE A 172 5.06 6.85 0.19
N THR A 173 5.74 5.81 -0.28
CA THR A 173 6.79 5.16 0.53
C THR A 173 8.21 5.51 0.10
N GLY A 174 9.12 5.60 1.06
CA GLY A 174 10.52 5.94 0.87
C GLY A 174 11.33 5.86 2.16
N ALA A 175 12.32 6.76 2.30
CA ALA A 175 13.01 6.95 3.58
C ALA A 175 12.16 7.77 4.58
N ILE A 176 11.28 8.61 4.03
CA ILE A 176 10.20 9.29 4.74
C ILE A 176 8.92 8.86 4.00
N ASP A 177 8.00 8.21 4.70
CA ASP A 177 6.72 7.81 4.14
C ASP A 177 5.68 8.91 4.38
N LEU A 178 4.78 9.11 3.42
CA LEU A 178 3.68 10.06 3.50
C LEU A 178 2.35 9.32 3.37
N VAL A 179 1.38 9.62 4.25
CA VAL A 179 0.03 9.05 4.19
C VAL A 179 -0.99 10.16 4.33
N THR A 180 -1.81 10.40 3.31
CA THR A 180 -2.72 11.55 3.28
C THR A 180 -4.10 11.22 2.72
N ASP A 181 -5.13 11.85 3.28
CA ASP A 181 -6.53 11.84 2.77
C ASP A 181 -6.88 13.12 2.01
N GLY A 182 -5.88 13.96 1.75
CA GLY A 182 -6.06 15.25 1.09
C GLY A 182 -6.27 16.42 2.06
N SER A 183 -6.61 16.14 3.33
CA SER A 183 -6.74 17.15 4.38
C SER A 183 -5.51 17.14 5.31
N LYS A 184 -5.18 15.97 5.83
CA LYS A 184 -4.09 15.73 6.78
C LYS A 184 -3.08 14.78 6.16
N CYS A 185 -1.81 14.98 6.47
CA CYS A 185 -0.74 14.10 6.04
C CYS A 185 0.05 13.61 7.27
N TYR A 186 0.16 12.30 7.41
CA TYR A 186 1.10 11.67 8.32
C TYR A 186 2.45 11.56 7.63
N VAL A 187 3.49 12.08 8.28
CA VAL A 187 4.89 11.95 7.87
C VAL A 187 5.53 10.93 8.79
N ILE A 188 5.86 9.75 8.25
CA ILE A 188 6.33 8.60 9.02
C ILE A 188 7.82 8.41 8.74
N LYS A 189 8.61 8.25 9.81
CA LYS A 189 10.08 8.13 9.78
C LYS A 189 10.55 6.80 10.40
N ASN A 190 9.71 5.78 10.27
CA ASN A 190 10.06 4.40 10.57
C ASN A 190 10.76 3.75 9.37
N GLY A 191 11.38 2.59 9.59
CA GLY A 191 11.95 1.76 8.53
C GLY A 191 13.45 1.55 8.63
N ASN A 192 13.95 0.68 7.77
CA ASN A 192 15.38 0.39 7.67
C ASN A 192 15.81 0.22 6.19
N PRO A 193 16.98 0.71 5.78
CA PRO A 193 17.46 0.55 4.40
C PRO A 193 17.50 -0.90 3.90
N GLN A 194 17.69 -1.89 4.78
CA GLN A 194 17.69 -3.32 4.42
C GLN A 194 16.35 -3.80 3.83
N MET A 195 15.24 -3.12 4.12
CA MET A 195 13.93 -3.43 3.53
C MET A 195 13.95 -3.37 2.00
N SER A 196 14.75 -2.47 1.42
CA SER A 196 14.92 -2.36 -0.04
C SER A 196 15.63 -3.56 -0.68
N ARG A 197 16.26 -4.41 0.14
CA ARG A 197 16.97 -5.64 -0.29
C ARG A 197 16.09 -6.88 -0.23
N ILE A 198 14.84 -6.74 0.21
CA ILE A 198 13.84 -7.81 0.22
C ILE A 198 12.85 -7.55 -0.90
N THR A 199 12.83 -8.45 -1.89
CA THR A 199 11.82 -8.40 -2.95
C THR A 199 10.42 -8.42 -2.33
N GLY A 200 9.54 -7.54 -2.82
CA GLY A 200 8.15 -7.50 -2.36
C GLY A 200 7.90 -6.93 -0.96
N ALA A 201 8.88 -6.31 -0.28
CA ALA A 201 8.59 -5.62 0.98
C ALA A 201 7.47 -4.55 0.80
N GLY A 202 7.49 -3.84 -0.32
CA GLY A 202 6.40 -2.92 -0.67
C GLY A 202 5.06 -3.63 -0.93
N CYS A 203 5.06 -4.75 -1.65
CA CYS A 203 3.84 -5.51 -1.95
C CYS A 203 3.22 -6.11 -0.68
N GLN A 204 4.07 -6.54 0.26
CA GLN A 204 3.68 -6.98 1.61
C GLN A 204 2.94 -5.85 2.35
N LEU A 205 3.49 -4.63 2.33
CA LEU A 205 2.82 -3.46 2.90
C LEU A 205 1.47 -3.19 2.25
N SER A 206 1.32 -3.35 0.93
CA SER A 206 0.02 -3.19 0.25
C SER A 206 -1.02 -4.17 0.78
N GLY A 207 -0.63 -5.42 1.07
CA GLY A 207 -1.50 -6.39 1.75
C GLY A 207 -1.87 -5.95 3.18
N ILE A 208 -0.88 -5.60 4.00
CA ILE A 208 -1.12 -5.11 5.38
C ILE A 208 -2.03 -3.88 5.37
N LEU A 209 -1.80 -2.94 4.46
CA LEU A 209 -2.60 -1.73 4.30
C LEU A 209 -4.08 -2.08 4.05
N THR A 210 -4.37 -3.01 3.13
CA THR A 210 -5.74 -3.46 2.88
C THR A 210 -6.38 -4.08 4.12
N ALA A 211 -5.63 -4.89 4.88
CA ALA A 211 -6.12 -5.49 6.12
C ALA A 211 -6.47 -4.43 7.18
N PHE A 212 -5.58 -3.45 7.39
CA PHE A 212 -5.80 -2.37 8.34
C PHE A 212 -7.00 -1.52 7.98
N LEU A 213 -7.16 -1.15 6.71
CA LEU A 213 -8.31 -0.40 6.23
C LEU A 213 -9.62 -1.19 6.38
N ALA A 214 -9.61 -2.48 6.02
CA ALA A 214 -10.80 -3.33 6.12
C ALA A 214 -11.25 -3.55 7.57
N ALA A 215 -10.31 -3.66 8.52
CA ALA A 215 -10.61 -3.82 9.93
C ALA A 215 -11.02 -2.50 10.63
N ASN A 216 -10.80 -1.34 10.01
CA ASN A 216 -11.00 -0.03 10.61
C ASN A 216 -11.75 0.94 9.67
N PRO A 217 -12.99 0.63 9.25
CA PRO A 217 -13.71 1.39 8.23
C PRO A 217 -14.03 2.84 8.63
N GLU A 218 -14.15 3.12 9.93
CA GLU A 218 -14.52 4.44 10.47
C GLU A 218 -13.34 5.42 10.53
N ASP A 219 -12.09 4.94 10.41
CA ASP A 219 -10.89 5.76 10.65
C ASP A 219 -9.73 5.32 9.73
N LYS A 220 -10.01 5.38 8.43
CA LYS A 220 -9.15 4.84 7.36
C LYS A 220 -7.78 5.52 7.27
N LEU A 221 -7.71 6.85 7.43
CA LEU A 221 -6.44 7.57 7.34
C LEU A 221 -5.45 7.11 8.42
N GLN A 222 -5.89 7.07 9.68
CA GLN A 222 -5.04 6.59 10.76
C GLN A 222 -4.75 5.09 10.66
N ALA A 223 -5.69 4.28 10.17
CA ALA A 223 -5.45 2.87 9.92
C ALA A 223 -4.36 2.66 8.86
N ALA A 224 -4.35 3.45 7.79
CA ALA A 224 -3.29 3.45 6.79
C ALA A 224 -1.93 3.86 7.39
N ALA A 225 -1.91 4.94 8.19
CA ALA A 225 -0.69 5.36 8.89
C ALA A 225 -0.17 4.27 9.84
N ALA A 226 -1.06 3.58 10.56
CA ALA A 226 -0.71 2.47 11.45
C ALA A 226 -0.10 1.28 10.69
N ALA A 227 -0.63 0.94 9.51
CA ALA A 227 -0.06 -0.11 8.66
C ALA A 227 1.38 0.24 8.20
N VAL A 228 1.60 1.48 7.79
CA VAL A 228 2.93 1.97 7.37
C VAL A 228 3.90 2.00 8.55
N CYS A 229 3.48 2.50 9.71
CA CYS A 229 4.27 2.44 10.95
C CYS A 229 4.60 1.00 11.35
N MET A 230 3.65 0.06 11.24
CA MET A 230 3.88 -1.35 11.57
C MET A 230 4.98 -1.95 10.70
N MET A 231 4.89 -1.77 9.38
CA MET A 231 5.88 -2.31 8.46
C MET A 231 7.26 -1.67 8.65
N GLY A 232 7.30 -0.34 8.82
CA GLY A 232 8.54 0.38 9.06
C GLY A 232 9.20 -0.04 10.38
N TYR A 233 8.44 -0.11 11.46
CA TYR A 233 8.96 -0.52 12.76
C TYR A 233 9.37 -2.00 12.79
N ALA A 234 8.63 -2.88 12.10
CA ALA A 234 9.04 -4.26 11.89
C ALA A 234 10.40 -4.34 11.16
N GLY A 235 10.65 -3.45 10.20
CA GLY A 235 11.93 -3.35 9.50
C GLY A 235 13.11 -2.95 10.40
N GLU A 236 12.86 -2.16 11.44
CA GLU A 236 13.87 -1.78 12.44
C GLU A 236 14.17 -2.95 13.38
N LEU A 237 13.13 -3.56 13.95
CA LEU A 237 13.25 -4.73 14.82
C LEU A 237 13.94 -5.90 14.10
N ALA A 238 13.65 -6.08 12.81
CA ALA A 238 14.30 -7.08 11.98
C ALA A 238 15.80 -6.82 11.79
N ALA A 239 16.20 -5.54 11.66
CA ALA A 239 17.61 -5.17 11.50
C ALA A 239 18.38 -5.46 12.80
N GLU A 240 17.79 -5.12 13.94
CA GLU A 240 18.35 -5.43 15.26
C GLU A 240 18.49 -6.93 15.47
N LYS A 241 17.46 -7.71 15.15
CA LYS A 241 17.45 -9.17 15.32
C LYS A 241 18.41 -9.89 14.38
N SER A 242 18.49 -9.47 13.12
CA SER A 242 19.30 -10.16 12.10
C SER A 242 20.76 -9.72 12.10
N GLY A 243 21.10 -8.55 12.64
CA GLY A 243 22.47 -8.05 12.71
C GLY A 243 23.21 -8.13 11.37
N GLN A 244 24.28 -8.94 11.32
CA GLN A 244 25.10 -9.12 10.11
C GLN A 244 24.75 -10.39 9.30
N SER A 245 23.67 -11.10 9.63
CA SER A 245 23.31 -12.41 9.04
C SER A 245 22.72 -12.34 7.62
N GLY A 246 22.86 -11.21 6.91
CA GLY A 246 22.46 -11.03 5.51
C GLY A 246 20.94 -10.92 5.27
N SER A 247 20.57 -10.74 3.99
CA SER A 247 19.17 -10.46 3.60
C SER A 247 18.21 -11.62 3.79
N GLY A 248 18.67 -12.87 3.71
CA GLY A 248 17.83 -14.05 3.97
C GLY A 248 17.30 -14.05 5.41
N THR A 249 18.19 -13.86 6.38
CA THR A 249 17.84 -13.76 7.81
C THR A 249 17.01 -12.51 8.10
N TYR A 250 17.33 -11.39 7.45
CA TYR A 250 16.53 -10.17 7.56
C TYR A 250 15.09 -10.37 7.09
N ARG A 251 14.87 -11.06 5.95
CA ARG A 251 13.51 -11.37 5.45
C ARG A 251 12.69 -12.17 6.45
N VAL A 252 13.30 -13.19 7.06
CA VAL A 252 12.64 -13.98 8.11
C VAL A 252 12.37 -13.12 9.34
N SER A 253 13.36 -12.33 9.77
CA SER A 253 13.23 -11.45 10.94
C SER A 253 12.17 -10.36 10.76
N LEU A 254 11.97 -9.87 9.54
CA LEU A 254 10.91 -8.93 9.19
C LEU A 254 9.53 -9.56 9.36
N MET A 255 9.34 -10.77 8.85
CA MET A 255 8.10 -11.53 9.02
C MET A 255 7.81 -11.82 10.50
N ASP A 256 8.83 -12.26 11.23
CA ASP A 256 8.74 -12.48 12.68
C ASP A 256 8.36 -11.21 13.43
N ALA A 257 8.96 -10.07 13.06
CA ALA A 257 8.68 -8.79 13.71
C ALA A 257 7.22 -8.36 13.49
N VAL A 258 6.66 -8.55 12.28
CA VAL A 258 5.23 -8.34 12.03
C VAL A 258 4.37 -9.27 12.89
N SER A 259 4.75 -10.54 12.98
CA SER A 259 4.01 -11.57 13.73
C SER A 259 3.99 -11.31 15.24
N CYS A 260 5.15 -11.00 15.82
CA CYS A 260 5.32 -10.87 17.26
C CYS A 260 4.96 -9.47 17.79
N MET A 261 4.86 -8.44 16.94
CA MET A 261 4.52 -7.09 17.37
C MET A 261 3.11 -7.05 17.96
N ASP A 262 2.93 -6.56 19.19
CA ASP A 262 1.61 -6.25 19.74
C ASP A 262 1.25 -4.77 19.54
N GLY A 263 0.01 -4.41 19.87
CA GLY A 263 -0.46 -3.04 19.71
C GLY A 263 0.31 -2.02 20.58
N ASP A 264 0.80 -2.43 21.76
CA ASP A 264 1.59 -1.57 22.64
C ASP A 264 3.00 -1.34 22.08
N MET A 265 3.63 -2.36 21.50
CA MET A 265 4.89 -2.25 20.76
C MET A 265 4.74 -1.29 19.58
N LEU A 266 3.66 -1.43 18.80
CA LEU A 266 3.40 -0.54 17.68
C LEU A 266 3.18 0.92 18.14
N GLU A 267 2.42 1.14 19.22
CA GLU A 267 2.22 2.49 19.79
C GLU A 267 3.54 3.13 20.21
N ARG A 268 4.44 2.38 20.86
CA ARG A 268 5.74 2.89 21.30
C ARG A 268 6.73 3.11 20.15
N GLY A 269 6.73 2.22 19.15
CA GLY A 269 7.69 2.24 18.05
C GLY A 269 7.32 3.17 16.90
N ALA A 270 6.06 3.58 16.79
CA ALA A 270 5.59 4.46 15.73
C ALA A 270 6.22 5.85 15.84
N ARG A 271 6.92 6.28 14.79
CA ARG A 271 7.53 7.62 14.66
C ARG A 271 6.89 8.36 13.51
N TYR A 272 5.99 9.28 13.85
CA TYR A 272 5.31 10.11 12.86
C TYR A 272 4.99 11.50 13.40
N GLU A 273 4.73 12.42 12.49
CA GLU A 273 4.14 13.73 12.76
C GLU A 273 2.98 14.00 11.80
N ILE A 274 2.09 14.92 12.17
CA ILE A 274 0.92 15.28 11.37
C ILE A 274 1.13 16.69 10.78
N ARG A 275 0.86 16.85 9.49
CA ARG A 275 1.02 18.07 8.69
C ARG A 275 -0.22 18.38 7.84
#